data_AF-A0A4Z2B560-F1
#
_entry.id   AF-A0A4Z2B560-F1
#
_cell.length_a   1.000
_cell.length_b   1.000
_cell.length_c   1.000
_cell.angle_alpha   90.00
_cell.angle_beta   90.00
_cell.angle_gamma   90.00
#
_symmetry.space_group_name_H-M   'P 1'
#
loop_
_entity.id
_entity.type
_entity.pdbx_description
1 polymer ?
#
loop_
_entity_poly.entity_id
_entity_poly.type
_entity_poly.pdbx_seq_one_letter_code
_entity_poly.pdbx_strand_id
1 'polypeptide(L)'
;MIPVGEFRNFSTEQNTKLRVLKPWWDVFTEYLCVAMVMIGVFGCTLQLTQDKIACLPSHYTSPTPEAIDCSHIRHYGDNRTALAKPVNAVISEVFGRKNGLDIHQYVFVNHYCYEKSVHWYAKFFPYLVLIHTMVFMVASGFWFKFPGTSSKIDLFVNTLAKCFDSPWTTRALSEVSEERGEEKLVSWRRNTVSKSAEKAEDEETVGLMRSSSVKSNPEKKNLEAQPPPSVLDKKEGEQAKALFEKVKKLRTHVEEADLLYFMYVLQTCLKVFKFLLIIIYTAVLVPNIEIVVRCLVPPELTGFDIYCCNHNKANLFSKLAYCYVSFVGVYGLLCVYSLYWLFHRPLKEYSFEQVRLETGINDIPDVNNDFAFLLHLVDQYDALYSKRFAVFLSEVSESRLHQLNLNHEWTERKLHTCLSRNASNRLELHLLMLPGLPDTVFSLLEVESLKLEQVKNVTIPASVAKLGRPSGVGARLLPSQAPAARPEPLQGEPEGPSSGV
;
A
#
# COMPACT_ATOMS: atom_id res chain seq x y z
N MET A 1 -17.75 20.03 -24.27
CA MET A 1 -16.65 20.12 -23.29
C MET A 1 -16.54 18.74 -22.64
N ILE A 2 -15.44 18.01 -22.84
CA ILE A 2 -15.26 16.66 -22.27
C ILE A 2 -15.00 16.82 -20.76
N PRO A 3 -15.76 16.18 -19.85
CA PRO A 3 -15.68 16.44 -18.42
C PRO A 3 -14.44 15.77 -17.78
N VAL A 4 -13.26 16.35 -18.01
CA VAL A 4 -12.00 15.87 -17.43
C VAL A 4 -12.00 15.93 -15.90
N GLY A 5 -12.68 16.94 -15.34
CA GLY A 5 -12.79 17.13 -13.89
C GLY A 5 -13.53 16.01 -13.17
N GLU A 6 -14.57 15.44 -13.80
CA GLU A 6 -15.36 14.36 -13.20
C GLU A 6 -14.58 13.04 -13.17
N PHE A 7 -13.82 12.71 -14.22
CA PHE A 7 -12.92 11.55 -14.22
C PHE A 7 -11.84 11.65 -13.14
N ARG A 8 -11.32 12.86 -12.89
CA ARG A 8 -10.37 13.09 -11.79
C ARG A 8 -11.02 12.89 -10.43
N ASN A 9 -12.27 13.32 -10.26
CA ASN A 9 -13.00 13.16 -9.00
C ASN A 9 -13.27 11.68 -8.68
N PHE A 10 -13.64 10.85 -9.67
CA PHE A 10 -13.77 9.40 -9.46
C PHE A 10 -12.49 8.74 -8.95
N SER A 11 -11.32 9.22 -9.40
CA SER A 11 -10.03 8.70 -8.94
C SER A 11 -9.61 9.29 -7.59
N THR A 12 -9.99 10.53 -7.27
CA THR A 12 -9.48 11.27 -6.10
C THR A 12 -10.37 11.13 -4.87
N GLU A 13 -11.70 11.03 -5.02
CA GLU A 13 -12.65 10.98 -3.90
C GLU A 13 -12.57 9.65 -3.13
N GLN A 14 -12.17 8.56 -3.79
CA GLN A 14 -11.93 7.26 -3.16
C GLN A 14 -10.63 7.21 -2.33
N ASN A 15 -9.73 8.18 -2.49
CA ASN A 15 -8.33 8.06 -2.08
C ASN A 15 -8.06 8.42 -0.60
N THR A 16 -8.92 9.18 0.09
CA THR A 16 -8.55 9.73 1.42
C THR A 16 -8.50 8.68 2.53
N LYS A 17 -9.38 7.67 2.54
CA LYS A 17 -9.36 6.59 3.54
C LYS A 17 -8.45 5.42 3.14
N LEU A 18 -8.40 5.10 1.84
CA LEU A 18 -7.68 3.93 1.32
C LEU A 18 -6.20 4.19 0.99
N ARG A 19 -5.71 5.43 1.18
CA ARG A 19 -4.31 5.82 0.87
C ARG A 19 -3.27 4.96 1.56
N VAL A 20 -3.54 4.53 2.80
CA VAL A 20 -2.62 3.74 3.63
C VAL A 20 -2.32 2.37 3.02
N LEU A 21 -3.20 1.88 2.14
CA LEU A 21 -3.06 0.57 1.49
C LEU A 21 -2.41 0.63 0.09
N LYS A 22 -2.08 1.84 -0.40
CA LYS A 22 -1.51 2.03 -1.74
C LYS A 22 0.01 2.24 -1.65
N PRO A 23 0.81 1.28 -2.13
CA PRO A 23 2.24 1.48 -2.27
C PRO A 23 2.58 2.60 -3.26
N TRP A 24 3.82 3.07 -3.23
CA TRP A 24 4.28 4.17 -4.09
C TRP A 24 4.11 3.89 -5.59
N TRP A 25 4.23 2.63 -6.03
CA TRP A 25 4.04 2.25 -7.44
C TRP A 25 2.58 2.40 -7.87
N ASP A 26 1.63 1.99 -7.03
CA ASP A 26 0.20 2.11 -7.36
C ASP A 26 -0.19 3.61 -7.44
N VAL A 27 0.29 4.43 -6.50
CA VAL A 27 0.10 5.89 -6.53
C VAL A 27 0.67 6.49 -7.83
N PHE A 28 1.89 6.10 -8.22
CA PHE A 28 2.50 6.61 -9.45
C PHE A 28 1.74 6.17 -10.71
N THR A 29 1.27 4.92 -10.76
CA THR A 29 0.47 4.42 -11.88
C THR A 29 -0.88 5.15 -12.02
N GLU A 30 -1.49 5.60 -10.93
CA GLU A 30 -2.69 6.45 -10.98
C GLU A 30 -2.41 7.81 -11.63
N TYR A 31 -1.30 8.46 -11.28
CA TYR A 31 -0.91 9.72 -11.93
C TYR A 31 -0.55 9.53 -13.41
N LEU A 32 0.10 8.41 -13.77
CA LEU A 32 0.34 8.07 -15.18
C LEU A 32 -0.96 7.88 -15.96
N CYS A 33 -1.95 7.20 -15.37
CA CYS A 33 -3.29 7.07 -15.98
C CYS A 33 -3.94 8.43 -16.21
N VAL A 34 -3.86 9.36 -15.24
CA VAL A 34 -4.37 10.73 -15.42
C VAL A 34 -3.67 11.42 -16.60
N ALA A 35 -2.34 11.32 -16.71
CA ALA A 35 -1.61 11.89 -17.85
C ALA A 35 -2.02 11.26 -19.19
N MET A 36 -2.24 9.94 -19.24
CA MET A 36 -2.74 9.25 -20.44
C MET A 36 -4.17 9.68 -20.81
N VAL A 37 -5.05 9.92 -19.84
CA VAL A 37 -6.38 10.51 -20.10
C VAL A 37 -6.23 11.90 -20.70
N MET A 38 -5.35 12.74 -20.15
CA MET A 38 -5.10 14.09 -20.71
C MET A 38 -4.64 14.03 -22.17
N ILE A 39 -3.74 13.09 -22.51
CA ILE A 39 -3.31 12.84 -23.90
C ILE A 39 -4.49 12.40 -24.77
N GLY A 40 -5.32 11.48 -24.30
CA GLY A 40 -6.51 11.01 -25.03
C GLY A 40 -7.54 12.12 -25.27
N VAL A 41 -7.88 12.91 -24.24
CA VAL A 41 -8.83 14.03 -24.35
C VAL A 41 -8.28 15.12 -25.28
N PHE A 42 -6.99 15.44 -25.17
CA PHE A 42 -6.33 16.38 -26.07
C PHE A 42 -6.41 15.90 -27.52
N GLY A 43 -6.06 14.63 -27.77
CA GLY A 43 -6.17 14.02 -29.09
C GLY A 43 -7.60 14.02 -29.64
N CYS A 44 -8.60 13.71 -28.81
CA CYS A 44 -10.02 13.75 -29.20
C CYS A 44 -10.47 15.18 -29.54
N THR A 45 -10.03 16.17 -28.78
CA THR A 45 -10.33 17.58 -29.05
C THR A 45 -9.76 18.01 -30.39
N LEU A 46 -8.50 17.64 -30.66
CA LEU A 46 -7.86 17.88 -31.95
C LEU A 46 -8.54 17.14 -33.10
N GLN A 47 -9.12 15.98 -32.85
CA GLN A 47 -9.82 15.20 -33.86
C GLN A 47 -11.18 15.82 -34.25
N LEU A 48 -11.79 16.57 -33.33
CA LEU A 48 -13.06 17.27 -33.55
C LEU A 48 -12.91 18.62 -34.26
N THR A 49 -11.69 19.18 -34.35
CA THR A 49 -11.49 20.44 -35.09
C THR A 49 -11.63 20.23 -36.61
N GLN A 50 -12.16 21.25 -37.30
CA GLN A 50 -12.36 21.25 -38.75
C GLN A 50 -11.01 21.09 -39.50
N ASP A 51 -11.10 20.66 -40.76
CA ASP A 51 -9.99 20.34 -41.68
C ASP A 51 -9.09 19.17 -41.24
N LYS A 52 -9.51 17.96 -41.61
CA LYS A 52 -8.77 16.73 -41.34
C LYS A 52 -7.69 16.46 -42.39
N ILE A 53 -7.98 16.76 -43.65
CA ILE A 53 -7.10 16.47 -44.79
C ILE A 53 -7.34 17.50 -45.90
N ALA A 54 -6.29 17.83 -46.64
CA ALA A 54 -6.36 18.67 -47.83
C ALA A 54 -5.83 17.92 -49.05
N CYS A 55 -6.68 17.66 -50.03
CA CYS A 55 -6.35 16.91 -51.24
C CYS A 55 -6.28 17.82 -52.46
N LEU A 56 -5.24 17.60 -53.28
CA LEU A 56 -5.08 18.24 -54.58
C LEU A 56 -4.93 17.17 -55.66
N PRO A 57 -5.51 17.39 -56.86
CA PRO A 57 -5.37 16.44 -57.96
C PRO A 57 -3.92 16.36 -58.44
N SER A 58 -3.48 15.15 -58.78
CA SER A 58 -2.20 14.91 -59.43
C SER A 58 -2.18 15.54 -60.82
N HIS A 59 -1.00 16.00 -61.24
CA HIS A 59 -0.77 16.54 -62.58
C HIS A 59 -0.58 15.46 -63.65
N TYR A 60 -0.27 14.24 -63.23
CA TYR A 60 0.02 13.11 -64.11
C TYR A 60 -1.15 12.13 -64.05
N THR A 61 -1.66 11.79 -65.22
CA THR A 61 -2.64 10.71 -65.43
C THR A 61 -1.91 9.63 -66.22
N SER A 62 -1.78 8.44 -65.65
CA SER A 62 -1.04 7.31 -66.27
C SER A 62 -1.98 6.11 -66.39
N PRO A 63 -1.92 5.32 -67.49
CA PRO A 63 -2.64 4.05 -67.59
C PRO A 63 -2.20 3.03 -66.53
N THR A 64 -1.06 3.25 -65.87
CA THR A 64 -0.64 2.55 -64.65
C THR A 64 -0.73 3.52 -63.45
N PRO A 65 -1.89 3.59 -62.77
CA PRO A 65 -2.05 4.52 -61.66
C PRO A 65 -1.04 4.21 -60.55
N GLU A 66 -0.64 2.95 -60.34
CA GLU A 66 0.30 2.51 -59.31
C GLU A 66 1.68 3.20 -59.36
N ALA A 67 2.15 3.65 -60.53
CA ALA A 67 3.47 4.25 -60.71
C ALA A 67 3.58 5.72 -60.23
N ILE A 68 2.48 6.37 -59.89
CA ILE A 68 2.47 7.78 -59.47
C ILE A 68 2.58 7.85 -57.94
N ASP A 69 3.74 8.30 -57.48
CA ASP A 69 4.04 8.50 -56.06
C ASP A 69 3.89 9.98 -55.66
N CYS A 70 3.11 10.22 -54.60
CA CYS A 70 2.92 11.54 -54.01
C CYS A 70 4.11 11.96 -53.11
N SER A 71 5.14 11.11 -52.96
CA SER A 71 6.36 11.39 -52.18
C SER A 71 7.14 12.63 -52.66
N HIS A 72 6.95 13.07 -53.91
CA HIS A 72 7.53 14.31 -54.43
C HIS A 72 7.12 15.55 -53.62
N ILE A 73 5.96 15.53 -52.94
CA ILE A 73 5.49 16.60 -52.05
C ILE A 73 6.35 16.65 -50.77
N ARG A 74 6.89 15.51 -50.33
CA ARG A 74 7.66 15.38 -49.10
C ARG A 74 9.13 15.74 -49.28
N HIS A 75 9.70 15.47 -50.46
CA HIS A 75 11.13 15.66 -50.77
C HIS A 75 11.41 16.81 -51.74
N TYR A 76 10.46 17.73 -51.94
CA TYR A 76 10.64 18.88 -52.82
C TYR A 76 11.74 19.81 -52.28
N GLY A 77 12.98 19.63 -52.75
CA GLY A 77 14.14 20.44 -52.39
C GLY A 77 15.36 19.68 -51.87
N ASP A 78 15.21 18.45 -51.36
CA ASP A 78 16.33 17.68 -50.79
C ASP A 78 17.39 17.32 -51.85
N ASN A 79 16.98 17.09 -53.10
CA ASN A 79 17.89 16.78 -54.21
C ASN A 79 18.48 18.03 -54.90
N ARG A 80 18.12 19.25 -54.48
CA ARG A 80 18.67 20.48 -55.09
C ARG A 80 20.06 20.85 -54.57
N THR A 81 20.52 20.26 -53.48
CA THR A 81 21.84 20.55 -52.88
C THR A 81 23.00 19.80 -53.54
N ALA A 82 22.74 18.78 -54.38
CA ALA A 82 23.80 17.99 -55.02
C ALA A 82 24.11 18.38 -56.47
N LEU A 83 23.31 19.22 -57.14
CA LEU A 83 23.57 19.62 -58.52
C LEU A 83 22.98 21.00 -58.86
N ALA A 84 23.74 22.07 -58.62
CA ALA A 84 23.77 23.26 -59.48
C ALA A 84 24.81 24.29 -58.97
N LYS A 85 25.86 24.52 -59.76
CA LYS A 85 26.58 25.81 -59.75
C LYS A 85 25.59 26.92 -60.16
N PRO A 86 25.72 28.15 -59.63
CA PRO A 86 24.79 29.23 -59.97
C PRO A 86 25.05 29.70 -61.39
N VAL A 87 24.12 29.42 -62.30
CA VAL A 87 24.05 30.07 -63.61
C VAL A 87 22.78 30.90 -63.61
N ASN A 88 22.97 32.23 -63.66
CA ASN A 88 22.00 33.30 -63.92
C ASN A 88 20.57 33.05 -63.42
N ALA A 89 20.17 33.75 -62.36
CA ALA A 89 18.82 33.72 -61.83
C ALA A 89 17.81 34.28 -62.87
N VAL A 90 17.25 33.39 -63.68
CA VAL A 90 16.07 33.67 -64.50
C VAL A 90 14.89 33.82 -63.57
N ILE A 91 14.45 35.05 -63.32
CA ILE A 91 13.23 35.34 -62.57
C ILE A 91 12.06 35.03 -63.51
N SER A 92 11.47 33.85 -63.34
CA SER A 92 10.22 33.47 -64.00
C SER A 92 9.06 33.85 -63.10
N GLU A 93 8.12 34.65 -63.60
CA GLU A 93 6.84 34.87 -62.92
C GLU A 93 6.07 33.54 -62.83
N VAL A 94 5.58 33.21 -61.64
CA VAL A 94 4.88 31.95 -61.38
C VAL A 94 3.38 32.21 -61.47
N PHE A 95 2.74 31.71 -62.52
CA PHE A 95 1.28 31.75 -62.64
C PHE A 95 0.64 30.54 -61.93
N GLY A 96 -0.41 30.80 -61.15
CA GLY A 96 -1.21 29.76 -60.50
C GLY A 96 -1.92 28.85 -61.53
N ARG A 97 -1.95 27.54 -61.25
CA ARG A 97 -2.59 26.56 -62.15
C ARG A 97 -4.11 26.59 -61.98
N LYS A 98 -4.84 26.57 -63.09
CA LYS A 98 -6.31 26.46 -63.11
C LYS A 98 -6.68 25.03 -63.52
N ASN A 99 -7.41 24.34 -62.66
CA ASN A 99 -7.87 22.96 -62.85
C ASN A 99 -9.40 22.83 -62.97
N GLY A 100 -10.13 23.96 -62.92
CA GLY A 100 -11.57 23.99 -63.20
C GLY A 100 -12.47 23.31 -62.16
N LEU A 101 -11.92 22.91 -61.00
CA LEU A 101 -12.69 22.33 -59.90
C LEU A 101 -13.32 23.42 -59.02
N ASP A 102 -14.56 23.20 -58.62
CA ASP A 102 -15.25 24.04 -57.64
C ASP A 102 -14.88 23.65 -56.20
N ILE A 103 -15.02 24.59 -55.26
CA ILE A 103 -14.72 24.39 -53.84
C ILE A 103 -15.53 23.22 -53.24
N HIS A 104 -16.78 23.03 -53.65
CA HIS A 104 -17.60 21.93 -53.16
C HIS A 104 -17.07 20.56 -53.59
N GLN A 105 -16.45 20.47 -54.77
CA GLN A 105 -15.81 19.23 -55.24
C GLN A 105 -14.58 18.90 -54.39
N TYR A 106 -13.78 19.91 -54.01
CA TYR A 106 -12.65 19.70 -53.09
C TYR A 106 -13.10 19.21 -51.71
N VAL A 107 -14.17 19.78 -51.16
CA VAL A 107 -14.72 19.35 -49.86
C VAL A 107 -15.20 17.90 -49.93
N PHE A 108 -15.89 17.52 -51.01
CA PHE A 108 -16.32 16.14 -51.24
C PHE A 108 -15.13 15.18 -51.33
N VAL A 109 -14.12 15.50 -52.15
CA VAL A 109 -12.91 14.67 -52.31
C VAL A 109 -12.15 14.54 -50.99
N ASN A 110 -12.00 15.63 -50.22
CA ASN A 110 -11.37 15.59 -48.91
C ASN A 110 -12.07 14.60 -47.98
N HIS A 111 -13.41 14.61 -47.93
CA HIS A 111 -14.18 13.69 -47.11
C HIS A 111 -14.08 12.24 -47.61
N TYR A 112 -14.20 12.02 -48.93
CA TYR A 112 -14.09 10.70 -49.54
C TYR A 112 -12.71 10.07 -49.29
N CYS A 113 -11.64 10.83 -49.55
CA CYS A 113 -10.27 10.38 -49.36
C CYS A 113 -9.90 10.19 -47.89
N TYR A 114 -10.43 11.02 -46.98
CA TYR A 114 -10.30 10.80 -45.56
C TYR A 114 -10.92 9.45 -45.17
N GLU A 115 -12.13 9.13 -45.64
CA GLU A 115 -12.79 7.87 -45.28
C GLU A 115 -12.12 6.63 -45.89
N LYS A 116 -11.70 6.69 -47.15
CA LYS A 116 -11.16 5.52 -47.86
C LYS A 116 -9.65 5.28 -47.70
N SER A 117 -8.84 6.34 -47.71
CA SER A 117 -7.39 6.21 -47.89
C SER A 117 -6.59 6.38 -46.60
N VAL A 118 -7.11 7.13 -45.63
CA VAL A 118 -6.41 7.32 -44.34
C VAL A 118 -6.56 6.06 -43.49
N HIS A 119 -5.44 5.56 -42.98
CA HIS A 119 -5.41 4.38 -42.11
C HIS A 119 -6.29 4.58 -40.86
N TRP A 120 -7.11 3.58 -40.52
CA TRP A 120 -8.09 3.66 -39.43
C TRP A 120 -7.44 4.01 -38.08
N TYR A 121 -6.22 3.54 -37.84
CA TYR A 121 -5.47 3.82 -36.61
C TYR A 121 -5.29 5.34 -36.38
N ALA A 122 -4.92 6.11 -37.41
CA ALA A 122 -4.77 7.56 -37.29
C ALA A 122 -6.11 8.26 -36.95
N LYS A 123 -7.23 7.71 -37.43
CA LYS A 123 -8.58 8.25 -37.17
C LYS A 123 -9.05 7.97 -35.74
N PHE A 124 -8.79 6.75 -35.27
CA PHE A 124 -9.34 6.25 -34.00
C PHE A 124 -8.36 6.30 -32.83
N PHE A 125 -7.09 6.63 -33.07
CA PHE A 125 -6.04 6.63 -32.05
C PHE A 125 -6.43 7.32 -30.73
N PRO A 126 -6.95 8.56 -30.71
CA PRO A 126 -7.27 9.23 -29.44
C PRO A 126 -8.39 8.52 -28.66
N TYR A 127 -9.36 7.94 -29.37
CA TYR A 127 -10.44 7.18 -28.76
C TYR A 127 -9.93 5.86 -28.18
N LEU A 128 -9.02 5.18 -28.90
CA LEU A 128 -8.36 3.96 -28.39
C LEU A 128 -7.57 4.26 -27.12
N VAL A 129 -6.81 5.37 -27.10
CA VAL A 129 -6.09 5.83 -25.90
C VAL A 129 -7.07 5.95 -24.73
N LEU A 130 -8.18 6.67 -24.88
CA LEU A 130 -9.18 6.82 -23.81
C LEU A 130 -9.75 5.48 -23.33
N ILE A 131 -10.09 4.57 -24.25
CA ILE A 131 -10.61 3.25 -23.91
C ILE A 131 -9.58 2.45 -23.12
N HIS A 132 -8.32 2.42 -23.56
CA HIS A 132 -7.24 1.73 -22.85
C HIS A 132 -7.02 2.31 -21.45
N THR A 133 -6.99 3.63 -21.31
CA THR A 133 -6.82 4.27 -20.00
C THR A 133 -7.99 4.01 -19.07
N MET A 134 -9.23 3.99 -19.58
CA MET A 134 -10.41 3.60 -18.81
C MET A 134 -10.30 2.16 -18.30
N VAL A 135 -9.87 1.23 -19.15
CA VAL A 135 -9.64 -0.17 -18.76
C VAL A 135 -8.58 -0.27 -17.66
N PHE A 136 -7.46 0.47 -17.77
CA PHE A 136 -6.43 0.48 -16.72
C PHE A 136 -6.94 1.04 -15.39
N MET A 137 -7.74 2.12 -15.42
CA MET A 137 -8.32 2.69 -14.20
C MET A 137 -9.33 1.74 -13.55
N VAL A 138 -10.23 1.14 -14.33
CA VAL A 138 -11.20 0.17 -13.82
C VAL A 138 -10.50 -1.05 -13.25
N ALA A 139 -9.50 -1.60 -13.95
CA ALA A 139 -8.72 -2.73 -13.48
C ALA A 139 -7.99 -2.41 -12.16
N SER A 140 -7.48 -1.20 -11.99
CA SER A 140 -6.80 -0.77 -10.75
C SER A 140 -7.76 -0.56 -9.58
N GLY A 141 -8.98 -0.10 -9.84
CA GLY A 141 -10.00 0.13 -8.82
C GLY A 141 -10.85 -1.10 -8.49
N PHE A 142 -10.72 -2.20 -9.24
CA PHE A 142 -11.61 -3.36 -9.13
C PHE A 142 -11.59 -4.00 -7.75
N TRP A 143 -10.40 -4.22 -7.18
CA TRP A 143 -10.24 -4.86 -5.88
C TRP A 143 -10.74 -4.00 -4.70
N PHE A 144 -10.82 -2.67 -4.87
CA PHE A 144 -11.44 -1.77 -3.89
C PHE A 144 -12.96 -1.69 -4.00
N LYS A 145 -13.53 -1.97 -5.19
CA LYS A 145 -14.97 -1.88 -5.45
C LYS A 145 -15.71 -3.20 -5.27
N PHE A 146 -15.02 -4.33 -5.41
CA PHE A 146 -15.65 -5.63 -5.29
C PHE A 146 -16.17 -5.83 -3.85
N PRO A 147 -17.48 -6.10 -3.64
CA PRO A 147 -18.09 -6.05 -2.31
C PRO A 147 -17.47 -7.03 -1.31
N GLY A 148 -17.01 -8.20 -1.79
CA GLY A 148 -16.37 -9.20 -0.94
C GLY A 148 -14.98 -8.79 -0.41
N THR A 149 -14.22 -7.98 -1.17
CA THR A 149 -12.89 -7.50 -0.77
C THR A 149 -12.97 -6.14 -0.09
N SER A 150 -13.82 -5.24 -0.61
CA SER A 150 -14.03 -3.88 -0.12
C SER A 150 -14.40 -3.85 1.37
N SER A 151 -15.36 -4.68 1.79
CA SER A 151 -15.77 -4.74 3.20
C SER A 151 -14.64 -5.15 4.14
N LYS A 152 -13.76 -6.08 3.71
CA LYS A 152 -12.60 -6.52 4.50
C LYS A 152 -11.54 -5.43 4.59
N ILE A 153 -11.25 -4.75 3.48
CA ILE A 153 -10.32 -3.63 3.42
C ILE A 153 -10.80 -2.48 4.32
N ASP A 154 -12.08 -2.10 4.23
CA ASP A 154 -12.65 -1.02 5.02
C ASP A 154 -12.62 -1.33 6.52
N LEU A 155 -12.93 -2.58 6.91
CA LEU A 155 -12.82 -3.01 8.29
C LEU A 155 -11.37 -2.97 8.78
N PHE A 156 -10.42 -3.41 7.96
CA PHE A 156 -9.00 -3.39 8.26
C PHE A 156 -8.48 -1.95 8.43
N VAL A 157 -8.71 -1.07 7.46
CA VAL A 157 -8.25 0.33 7.48
C VAL A 157 -8.85 1.11 8.66
N ASN A 158 -10.15 0.95 8.92
CA ASN A 158 -10.79 1.61 10.06
C ASN A 158 -10.25 1.11 11.41
N THR A 159 -9.86 -0.16 11.50
CA THR A 159 -9.26 -0.73 12.71
C THR A 159 -7.83 -0.23 12.86
N LEU A 160 -7.04 -0.25 11.78
CA LEU A 160 -5.67 0.24 11.74
C LEU A 160 -5.58 1.72 12.14
N ALA A 161 -6.48 2.56 11.64
CA ALA A 161 -6.55 3.97 12.03
C ALA A 161 -6.83 4.14 13.53
N LYS A 162 -7.79 3.38 14.10
CA LYS A 162 -8.09 3.41 15.54
C LYS A 162 -6.93 2.89 16.39
N CYS A 163 -6.17 1.91 15.89
CA CYS A 163 -4.95 1.45 16.55
C CYS A 163 -3.87 2.54 16.54
N PHE A 164 -3.72 3.26 15.44
CA PHE A 164 -2.74 4.33 15.34
C PHE A 164 -3.06 5.50 16.27
N ASP A 165 -4.33 5.89 16.40
CA ASP A 165 -4.79 7.01 17.23
C ASP A 165 -4.86 6.66 18.74
N SER A 166 -4.72 5.38 19.11
CA SER A 166 -4.88 4.95 20.49
C SER A 166 -3.69 5.39 21.37
N PRO A 167 -3.93 6.17 22.45
CA PRO A 167 -2.87 6.64 23.35
C PRO A 167 -2.15 5.48 24.07
N TRP A 168 -2.84 4.34 24.25
CA TRP A 168 -2.26 3.11 24.80
C TRP A 168 -1.04 2.63 24.02
N THR A 169 -1.05 2.70 22.68
CA THR A 169 0.09 2.23 21.87
C THR A 169 1.35 3.02 22.13
N THR A 170 1.22 4.34 22.21
CA THR A 170 2.36 5.23 22.48
C THR A 170 2.97 4.92 23.84
N ARG A 171 2.13 4.67 24.85
CA ARG A 171 2.57 4.30 26.20
C ARG A 171 3.24 2.92 26.24
N ALA A 172 2.62 1.91 25.64
CA ALA A 172 3.19 0.56 25.62
C ALA A 172 4.55 0.54 24.89
N LEU A 173 4.70 1.34 23.82
CA LEU A 173 5.98 1.47 23.13
C LEU A 173 7.02 2.27 23.93
N SER A 174 6.62 3.28 24.71
CA SER A 174 7.55 4.04 25.56
C SER A 174 8.05 3.22 26.74
N GLU A 175 7.16 2.50 27.45
CA GLU A 175 7.53 1.65 28.59
C GLU A 175 8.52 0.56 28.17
N VAL A 176 8.28 -0.07 27.02
CA VAL A 176 9.18 -1.08 26.44
C VAL A 176 10.52 -0.48 26.01
N SER A 177 10.53 0.75 25.49
CA SER A 177 11.76 1.46 25.13
C SER A 177 12.58 1.86 26.37
N GLU A 178 11.92 2.23 27.47
CA GLU A 178 12.55 2.57 28.74
C GLU A 178 13.13 1.33 29.42
N GLU A 179 12.35 0.25 29.55
CA GLU A 179 12.81 -1.05 30.10
C GLU A 179 14.10 -1.51 29.39
N ARG A 180 14.13 -1.43 28.06
CA ARG A 180 15.31 -1.80 27.28
C ARG A 180 16.47 -0.80 27.40
N GLY A 181 16.18 0.48 27.56
CA GLY A 181 17.19 1.51 27.81
C GLY A 181 17.92 1.23 29.12
N GLU A 182 17.16 0.88 30.16
CA GLU A 182 17.68 0.46 31.46
C GLU A 182 18.46 -0.85 31.36
N GLU A 183 17.95 -1.87 30.67
CA GLU A 183 18.68 -3.13 30.44
C GLU A 183 20.02 -2.93 29.72
N LYS A 184 20.04 -2.08 28.68
CA LYS A 184 21.28 -1.73 27.96
C LYS A 184 22.26 -0.99 28.87
N LEU A 185 21.78 -0.07 29.71
CA LEU A 185 22.62 0.69 30.64
C LEU A 185 23.16 -0.21 31.77
N VAL A 186 22.35 -1.15 32.26
CA VAL A 186 22.76 -2.18 33.23
C VAL A 186 23.77 -3.16 32.61
N SER A 187 23.56 -3.61 31.38
CA SER A 187 24.52 -4.44 30.62
C SER A 187 25.84 -3.69 30.37
N TRP A 188 25.78 -2.42 30.00
CA TRP A 188 26.97 -1.59 29.80
C TRP A 188 27.71 -1.34 31.13
N ARG A 189 26.99 -1.11 32.23
CA ARG A 189 27.56 -1.03 33.58
C ARG A 189 28.19 -2.35 34.02
N ARG A 190 27.56 -3.50 33.70
CA ARG A 190 28.10 -4.83 33.99
C ARG A 190 29.36 -5.10 33.16
N ASN A 191 29.38 -4.74 31.88
CA ASN A 191 30.54 -4.91 31.00
C ASN A 191 31.70 -3.97 31.38
N THR A 192 31.42 -2.75 31.85
CA THR A 192 32.46 -1.84 32.34
C THR A 192 33.05 -2.29 33.68
N VAL A 193 32.23 -2.85 34.58
CA VAL A 193 32.69 -3.47 35.84
C VAL A 193 33.46 -4.77 35.60
N SER A 194 33.09 -5.54 34.57
CA SER A 194 33.81 -6.76 34.18
C SER A 194 35.17 -6.45 33.53
N LYS A 195 35.30 -5.28 32.87
CA LYS A 195 36.53 -4.83 32.22
C LYS A 195 37.51 -4.12 33.18
N SER A 196 37.08 -3.82 34.41
CA SER A 196 37.93 -3.26 35.47
C SER A 196 38.57 -4.30 36.40
N ALA A 197 38.34 -5.60 36.18
CA ALA A 197 38.91 -6.68 36.99
C ALA A 197 40.14 -7.37 36.36
N GLU A 198 40.49 -7.04 35.11
CA GLU A 198 41.68 -7.58 34.43
C GLU A 198 42.45 -6.46 33.71
N LYS A 199 43.37 -5.82 34.43
CA LYS A 199 44.71 -5.34 33.96
C LYS A 199 45.26 -4.29 34.92
N ALA A 200 46.11 -4.74 35.84
CA ALA A 200 47.25 -3.97 36.31
C ALA A 200 48.49 -4.43 35.51
N GLU A 201 49.44 -3.51 35.31
CA GLU A 201 50.81 -3.72 34.76
C GLU A 201 50.91 -3.73 33.21
N ASP A 202 51.12 -2.56 32.57
CA ASP A 202 52.45 -1.97 32.32
C ASP A 202 52.38 -0.70 31.42
N GLU A 203 53.13 0.32 31.86
CA GLU A 203 53.56 1.58 31.19
C GLU A 203 54.44 1.29 29.95
N GLU A 204 54.80 2.16 29.00
CA GLU A 204 54.54 3.55 28.57
C GLU A 204 55.20 3.64 27.17
N THR A 205 54.66 4.42 26.23
CA THR A 205 55.37 5.51 25.50
C THR A 205 54.65 6.04 24.25
N VAL A 206 53.96 7.16 24.49
CA VAL A 206 54.08 8.47 23.80
C VAL A 206 53.72 8.64 22.31
N GLY A 207 52.77 9.57 22.08
CA GLY A 207 52.49 10.28 20.83
C GLY A 207 51.13 11.01 20.81
N LEU A 208 50.90 12.05 21.64
CA LEU A 208 50.71 13.48 21.23
C LEU A 208 49.35 13.78 20.50
N MET A 209 48.41 14.67 20.86
CA MET A 209 48.29 15.90 21.67
C MET A 209 46.82 16.07 22.19
N ARG A 210 46.63 16.37 23.49
CA ARG A 210 46.21 17.67 24.09
C ARG A 210 44.75 18.08 23.83
N SER A 211 43.79 17.65 24.67
CA SER A 211 43.37 18.23 25.96
C SER A 211 43.12 19.74 25.96
N SER A 212 41.84 20.12 25.97
CA SER A 212 41.36 21.29 26.71
C SER A 212 40.32 20.83 27.73
N SER A 213 40.75 20.77 28.99
CA SER A 213 39.92 20.51 30.16
C SER A 213 38.96 21.69 30.38
N VAL A 214 37.68 21.41 30.64
CA VAL A 214 36.84 22.28 31.49
C VAL A 214 36.15 21.40 32.53
N LYS A 215 36.82 21.32 33.68
CA LYS A 215 36.35 21.23 35.05
C LYS A 215 34.83 21.04 35.24
N SER A 216 34.47 19.84 35.69
CA SER A 216 33.23 19.53 36.40
C SER A 216 33.13 20.33 37.70
N ASN A 217 31.99 20.99 37.92
CA ASN A 217 31.51 21.37 39.25
C ASN A 217 30.07 20.83 39.39
N PRO A 218 29.75 20.01 40.41
CA PRO A 218 28.42 19.48 40.61
C PRO A 218 27.68 20.38 41.59
N GLU A 219 26.82 21.27 41.12
CA GLU A 219 25.70 21.79 41.93
C GLU A 219 24.82 22.74 41.09
N LYS A 220 23.51 22.59 41.24
CA LYS A 220 22.43 23.38 40.61
C LYS A 220 22.24 23.16 39.11
N LYS A 221 21.61 22.04 38.77
CA LYS A 221 20.57 22.07 37.72
C LYS A 221 19.25 21.64 38.37
N ASN A 222 18.33 22.58 38.36
CA ASN A 222 16.97 22.51 38.87
C ASN A 222 16.34 21.14 38.56
N LEU A 223 15.74 20.53 39.58
CA LEU A 223 14.72 19.51 39.39
C LEU A 223 13.56 20.17 38.65
N GLU A 224 13.62 20.19 37.32
CA GLU A 224 12.40 20.29 36.53
C GLU A 224 11.74 18.91 36.66
N ALA A 225 10.71 18.85 37.50
CA ALA A 225 9.87 17.68 37.65
C ALA A 225 9.42 17.23 36.25
N GLN A 226 9.91 16.06 35.82
CA GLN A 226 9.18 15.33 34.79
C GLN A 226 7.76 15.10 35.33
N PRO A 227 6.72 15.42 34.55
CA PRO A 227 5.36 15.11 34.97
C PRO A 227 5.25 13.59 35.12
N PRO A 228 4.52 13.09 36.14
CA PRO A 228 4.30 11.64 36.29
C PRO A 228 3.68 11.10 34.98
N PRO A 229 3.97 9.85 34.60
CA PRO A 229 3.44 9.26 33.38
C PRO A 229 1.92 9.42 33.40
N SER A 230 1.38 10.16 32.43
CA SER A 230 -0.04 10.49 32.35
C SER A 230 -0.85 9.22 32.50
N VAL A 231 -1.57 9.12 33.62
CA VAL A 231 -2.43 8.00 33.95
C VAL A 231 -3.45 7.86 32.83
N LEU A 232 -3.45 6.71 32.15
CA LEU A 232 -4.43 6.41 31.10
C LEU A 232 -5.82 6.55 31.72
N ASP A 233 -6.66 7.41 31.14
CA ASP A 233 -8.01 7.63 31.68
C ASP A 233 -8.82 6.33 31.54
N LYS A 234 -9.73 6.05 32.48
CA LYS A 234 -10.53 4.82 32.50
C LYS A 234 -11.21 4.56 31.14
N LYS A 235 -11.67 5.63 30.51
CA LYS A 235 -12.29 5.63 29.19
C LYS A 235 -11.36 5.12 28.09
N GLU A 236 -10.09 5.51 28.13
CA GLU A 236 -9.08 5.10 27.13
C GLU A 236 -8.68 3.63 27.30
N GLY A 237 -8.63 3.15 28.55
CA GLY A 237 -8.41 1.73 28.87
C GLY A 237 -9.53 0.82 28.35
N GLU A 238 -10.80 1.21 28.58
CA GLU A 238 -11.96 0.49 28.04
C GLU A 238 -12.00 0.52 26.50
N GLN A 239 -11.63 1.66 25.89
CA GLN A 239 -11.51 1.79 24.44
C GLN A 239 -10.43 0.88 23.87
N ALA A 240 -9.27 0.80 24.51
CA ALA A 240 -8.19 -0.10 24.12
C ALA A 240 -8.62 -1.57 24.23
N LYS A 241 -9.32 -1.96 25.30
CA LYS A 241 -9.86 -3.32 25.46
C LYS A 241 -10.83 -3.69 24.33
N ALA A 242 -11.76 -2.78 24.00
CA ALA A 242 -12.67 -2.99 22.88
C ALA A 242 -11.94 -3.09 21.53
N LEU A 243 -10.77 -2.47 21.41
CA LEU A 243 -9.94 -2.53 20.21
C LEU A 243 -9.19 -3.87 20.10
N PHE A 244 -8.65 -4.41 21.19
CA PHE A 244 -8.05 -5.76 21.23
C PHE A 244 -9.04 -6.83 20.75
N GLU A 245 -10.26 -6.82 21.28
CA GLU A 245 -11.32 -7.76 20.86
C GLU A 245 -11.68 -7.61 19.37
N LYS A 246 -11.76 -6.36 18.89
CA LYS A 246 -12.00 -6.09 17.46
C LYS A 246 -10.86 -6.58 16.57
N VAL A 247 -9.61 -6.41 17.00
CA VAL A 247 -8.43 -6.87 16.25
C VAL A 247 -8.39 -8.40 16.19
N LYS A 248 -8.68 -9.11 17.29
CA LYS A 248 -8.80 -10.57 17.31
C LYS A 248 -9.89 -11.07 16.35
N LYS A 249 -11.07 -10.46 16.40
CA LYS A 249 -12.18 -10.81 15.50
C LYS A 249 -11.89 -10.47 14.03
N LEU A 250 -11.21 -9.34 13.78
CA LEU A 250 -10.76 -8.95 12.45
C LEU A 250 -9.77 -9.96 11.89
N ARG A 251 -8.78 -10.37 12.69
CA ARG A 251 -7.76 -11.34 12.30
C ARG A 251 -8.43 -12.63 11.81
N THR A 252 -9.26 -13.27 12.63
CA THR A 252 -9.89 -14.54 12.25
C THR A 252 -10.77 -14.40 11.01
N HIS A 253 -11.52 -13.31 10.90
CA HIS A 253 -12.41 -13.06 9.76
C HIS A 253 -11.67 -12.79 8.43
N VAL A 254 -10.47 -12.21 8.49
CA VAL A 254 -9.67 -11.92 7.29
C VAL A 254 -8.75 -13.09 6.94
N GLU A 255 -8.20 -13.80 7.94
CA GLU A 255 -7.28 -14.94 7.77
C GLU A 255 -7.95 -16.17 7.14
N GLU A 256 -9.27 -16.33 7.28
CA GLU A 256 -10.05 -17.43 6.68
C GLU A 256 -10.14 -17.36 5.14
N ALA A 257 -9.77 -16.23 4.52
CA ALA A 257 -9.86 -16.06 3.07
C ALA A 257 -8.53 -15.74 2.39
N ASP A 258 -8.45 -16.15 1.12
CA ASP A 258 -7.35 -15.90 0.17
C ASP A 258 -7.81 -15.07 -1.05
N LEU A 259 -9.00 -14.46 -0.97
CA LEU A 259 -9.64 -13.81 -2.10
C LEU A 259 -8.91 -12.52 -2.48
N LEU A 260 -8.42 -11.76 -1.48
CA LEU A 260 -7.80 -10.46 -1.69
C LEU A 260 -6.49 -10.59 -2.45
N TYR A 261 -5.62 -11.52 -2.00
CA TYR A 261 -4.37 -11.82 -2.68
C TYR A 261 -4.62 -12.26 -4.13
N PHE A 262 -5.55 -13.20 -4.36
CA PHE A 262 -5.85 -13.70 -5.70
C PHE A 262 -6.39 -12.58 -6.62
N MET A 263 -7.28 -11.72 -6.12
CA MET A 263 -7.77 -10.57 -6.89
C MET A 263 -6.65 -9.59 -7.24
N TYR A 264 -5.70 -9.36 -6.33
CA TYR A 264 -4.54 -8.48 -6.58
C TYR A 264 -3.57 -9.07 -7.61
N VAL A 265 -3.30 -10.38 -7.55
CA VAL A 265 -2.51 -11.10 -8.57
C VAL A 265 -3.21 -11.01 -9.93
N LEU A 266 -4.51 -11.35 -9.98
CA LEU A 266 -5.29 -11.38 -11.21
C LEU A 266 -5.33 -10.00 -11.89
N GLN A 267 -5.59 -8.92 -11.14
CA GLN A 267 -5.58 -7.58 -11.71
C GLN A 267 -4.20 -7.19 -12.25
N THR A 268 -3.12 -7.55 -11.56
CA THR A 268 -1.75 -7.18 -11.96
C THR A 268 -1.35 -7.94 -13.22
N CYS A 269 -1.66 -9.24 -13.29
CA CYS A 269 -1.48 -10.04 -14.50
C CYS A 269 -2.27 -9.49 -15.70
N LEU A 270 -3.54 -9.09 -15.49
CA LEU A 270 -4.36 -8.49 -16.55
C LEU A 270 -3.81 -7.15 -17.03
N LYS A 271 -3.31 -6.29 -16.13
CA LYS A 271 -2.62 -5.05 -16.49
C LYS A 271 -1.36 -5.32 -17.31
N VAL A 272 -0.57 -6.31 -16.89
CA VAL A 272 0.66 -6.74 -17.58
C VAL A 272 0.36 -7.20 -19.01
N PHE A 273 -0.61 -8.11 -19.16
CA PHE A 273 -1.05 -8.59 -20.46
C PHE A 273 -1.57 -7.46 -21.36
N LYS A 274 -2.38 -6.55 -20.81
CA LYS A 274 -2.94 -5.41 -21.56
C LYS A 274 -1.86 -4.44 -22.02
N PHE A 275 -0.86 -4.09 -21.20
CA PHE A 275 0.19 -3.18 -21.67
C PHE A 275 1.03 -3.82 -22.79
N LEU A 276 1.34 -5.12 -22.69
CA LEU A 276 2.11 -5.82 -23.73
C LEU A 276 1.38 -5.78 -25.07
N LEU A 277 0.08 -6.06 -25.08
CA LEU A 277 -0.75 -5.92 -26.27
C LEU A 277 -0.70 -4.49 -26.82
N ILE A 278 -0.84 -3.49 -25.95
CA ILE A 278 -0.84 -2.07 -26.35
C ILE A 278 0.47 -1.66 -27.00
N ILE A 279 1.60 -2.02 -26.40
CA ILE A 279 2.92 -1.70 -26.93
C ILE A 279 3.14 -2.39 -28.28
N ILE A 280 2.84 -3.68 -28.39
CA ILE A 280 3.06 -4.45 -29.62
C ILE A 280 2.22 -3.90 -30.77
N TYR A 281 0.90 -3.76 -30.60
CA TYR A 281 0.06 -3.29 -31.70
C TYR A 281 0.39 -1.83 -32.05
N THR A 282 0.67 -0.97 -31.06
CA THR A 282 0.96 0.45 -31.31
C THR A 282 2.27 0.61 -32.07
N ALA A 283 3.32 -0.16 -31.72
CA ALA A 283 4.59 -0.13 -32.42
C ALA A 283 4.46 -0.52 -33.91
N VAL A 284 3.56 -1.44 -34.23
CA VAL A 284 3.29 -1.87 -35.62
C VAL A 284 2.43 -0.84 -36.39
N LEU A 285 1.49 -0.16 -35.71
CA LEU A 285 0.53 0.73 -36.37
C LEU A 285 0.97 2.19 -36.48
N VAL A 286 1.87 2.67 -35.61
CA VAL A 286 2.36 4.06 -35.63
C VAL A 286 3.10 4.43 -36.93
N PRO A 287 3.94 3.56 -37.52
CA PRO A 287 4.58 3.83 -38.82
C PRO A 287 3.60 4.08 -39.96
N ASN A 288 2.38 3.52 -39.90
CA ASN A 288 1.35 3.71 -40.92
C ASN A 288 0.70 5.11 -40.87
N ILE A 289 1.08 5.97 -39.91
CA ILE A 289 0.62 7.37 -39.85
C ILE A 289 1.50 8.21 -40.78
N GLU A 290 1.09 8.30 -42.04
CA GLU A 290 1.78 9.08 -43.06
C GLU A 290 1.24 10.52 -43.15
N ILE A 291 2.13 11.45 -43.53
CA ILE A 291 1.79 12.87 -43.75
C ILE A 291 1.12 13.04 -45.11
N VAL A 292 1.63 12.36 -46.14
CA VAL A 292 1.10 12.42 -47.50
C VAL A 292 0.40 11.10 -47.78
N VAL A 293 -0.88 11.15 -48.10
CA VAL A 293 -1.72 10.00 -48.41
C VAL A 293 -2.15 10.10 -49.86
N ARG A 294 -1.93 9.02 -50.60
CA ARG A 294 -2.44 8.89 -51.97
C ARG A 294 -3.88 8.38 -51.93
N CYS A 295 -4.76 8.99 -52.73
CA CYS A 295 -6.15 8.62 -52.84
C CYS A 295 -6.56 8.44 -54.30
N LEU A 296 -7.27 7.35 -54.60
CA LEU A 296 -7.88 7.11 -55.90
C LEU A 296 -9.36 7.48 -55.84
N VAL A 297 -9.80 8.34 -56.76
CA VAL A 297 -11.18 8.80 -56.86
C VAL A 297 -11.73 8.40 -58.24
N PRO A 298 -12.96 7.89 -58.34
CA PRO A 298 -13.56 7.60 -59.63
C PRO A 298 -13.61 8.86 -60.52
N PRO A 299 -13.09 8.80 -61.76
CA PRO A 299 -12.95 9.97 -62.63
C PRO A 299 -14.30 10.55 -63.07
N GLU A 300 -15.39 9.79 -62.99
CA GLU A 300 -16.76 10.22 -63.33
C GLU A 300 -17.26 11.38 -62.46
N LEU A 301 -16.72 11.58 -61.25
CA LEU A 301 -17.20 12.60 -60.32
C LEU A 301 -16.49 13.95 -60.47
N THR A 302 -15.21 13.94 -60.83
CA THR A 302 -14.33 15.13 -60.73
C THR A 302 -13.38 15.31 -61.92
N GLY A 303 -13.30 14.33 -62.82
CA GLY A 303 -12.41 14.34 -63.98
C GLY A 303 -10.96 13.92 -63.70
N PHE A 304 -10.57 13.69 -62.44
CA PHE A 304 -9.24 13.23 -62.04
C PHE A 304 -9.31 11.88 -61.32
N ASP A 305 -8.30 11.04 -61.54
CA ASP A 305 -8.19 9.68 -61.00
C ASP A 305 -7.36 9.61 -59.71
N ILE A 306 -6.33 10.45 -59.59
CA ILE A 306 -5.37 10.43 -58.48
C ILE A 306 -5.34 11.78 -57.77
N TYR A 307 -5.49 11.73 -56.45
CA TYR A 307 -5.36 12.86 -55.55
C TYR A 307 -4.25 12.63 -54.54
N CYS A 308 -3.38 13.63 -54.38
CA CYS A 308 -2.38 13.66 -53.34
C CYS A 308 -2.91 14.49 -52.17
N CYS A 309 -3.03 13.86 -51.00
CA CYS A 309 -3.64 14.45 -49.83
C CYS A 309 -2.61 14.67 -48.72
N ASN A 310 -2.61 15.87 -48.14
CA ASN A 310 -1.82 16.19 -46.97
C ASN A 310 -2.67 16.04 -45.71
N HIS A 311 -2.26 15.14 -44.81
CA HIS A 311 -2.86 14.96 -43.51
C HIS A 311 -2.20 15.92 -42.51
N ASN A 312 -2.80 17.11 -42.37
CA ASN A 312 -2.26 18.22 -41.58
C ASN A 312 -1.89 17.85 -40.13
N LYS A 313 -2.60 16.87 -39.54
CA LYS A 313 -2.41 16.44 -38.14
C LYS A 313 -1.52 15.19 -37.98
N ALA A 314 -1.03 14.60 -39.08
CA ALA A 314 -0.25 13.35 -39.06
C ALA A 314 0.96 13.44 -38.12
N ASN A 315 1.76 14.49 -38.26
CA ASN A 315 2.99 14.66 -37.47
C ASN A 315 2.67 14.80 -35.97
N LEU A 316 1.64 15.58 -35.65
CA LEU A 316 1.18 15.76 -34.27
C LEU A 316 0.71 14.43 -33.67
N PHE A 317 -0.13 13.66 -34.38
CA PHE A 317 -0.59 12.36 -33.91
C PHE A 317 0.52 11.32 -33.82
N SER A 318 1.49 11.34 -34.75
CA SER A 318 2.67 10.48 -34.68
C SER A 318 3.48 10.77 -33.41
N LYS A 319 3.80 12.04 -33.13
CA LYS A 319 4.51 12.45 -31.90
C LYS A 319 3.70 12.15 -30.64
N LEU A 320 2.40 12.37 -30.67
CA LEU A 320 1.49 12.05 -29.57
C LEU A 320 1.44 10.54 -29.30
N ALA A 321 1.47 9.70 -30.34
CA ALA A 321 1.52 8.26 -30.22
C ALA A 321 2.85 7.77 -29.63
N TYR A 322 4.00 8.31 -30.07
CA TYR A 322 5.29 8.00 -29.42
C TYR A 322 5.33 8.43 -27.95
N CYS A 323 4.79 9.60 -27.64
CA CYS A 323 4.63 10.08 -26.27
C CYS A 323 3.77 9.09 -25.45
N TYR A 324 2.61 8.69 -25.98
CA TYR A 324 1.73 7.71 -25.34
C TYR A 324 2.42 6.36 -25.11
N VAL A 325 3.15 5.83 -26.09
CA VAL A 325 3.95 4.59 -25.95
C VAL A 325 4.96 4.71 -24.81
N SER A 326 5.62 5.87 -24.67
CA SER A 326 6.53 6.13 -23.55
C SER A 326 5.80 6.06 -22.21
N PHE A 327 4.64 6.70 -22.07
CA PHE A 327 3.84 6.65 -20.84
C PHE A 327 3.36 5.23 -20.52
N VAL A 328 2.87 4.48 -21.51
CA VAL A 328 2.46 3.08 -21.34
C VAL A 328 3.66 2.19 -21.00
N GLY A 329 4.84 2.47 -21.56
CA GLY A 329 6.07 1.75 -21.26
C GLY A 329 6.47 1.92 -19.79
N VAL A 330 6.49 3.15 -19.27
CA VAL A 330 6.78 3.42 -17.85
C VAL A 330 5.72 2.79 -16.94
N TYR A 331 4.44 2.87 -17.32
CA TYR A 331 3.36 2.19 -16.60
C TYR A 331 3.54 0.67 -16.57
N GLY A 332 3.90 0.08 -17.70
CA GLY A 332 4.15 -1.35 -17.84
C GLY A 332 5.34 -1.82 -16.99
N LEU A 333 6.44 -1.06 -16.99
CA LEU A 333 7.61 -1.36 -16.15
C LEU A 333 7.26 -1.37 -14.66
N LEU A 334 6.43 -0.45 -14.20
CA LEU A 334 5.95 -0.43 -12.81
C LEU A 334 5.03 -1.62 -12.51
N CYS A 335 4.18 -2.02 -13.45
CA CYS A 335 3.34 -3.22 -13.30
C CYS A 335 4.18 -4.51 -13.29
N VAL A 336 5.26 -4.58 -14.08
CA VAL A 336 6.20 -5.70 -14.05
C VAL A 336 6.96 -5.72 -12.73
N TYR A 337 7.38 -4.56 -12.23
CA TYR A 337 8.01 -4.43 -10.92
C TYR A 337 7.07 -4.90 -9.80
N SER A 338 5.79 -4.48 -9.80
CA SER A 338 4.83 -4.92 -8.78
C SER A 338 4.56 -6.42 -8.88
N LEU A 339 4.47 -7.00 -10.08
CA LEU A 339 4.33 -8.44 -10.28
C LEU A 339 5.58 -9.20 -9.79
N TYR A 340 6.77 -8.68 -10.08
CA TYR A 340 8.04 -9.24 -9.60
C TYR A 340 8.08 -9.24 -8.07
N TRP A 341 7.76 -8.10 -7.44
CA TRP A 341 7.67 -7.98 -5.99
C TRP A 341 6.68 -8.98 -5.39
N LEU A 342 5.52 -9.15 -6.03
CA LEU A 342 4.45 -10.05 -5.61
C LEU A 342 4.86 -11.53 -5.62
N PHE A 343 5.71 -11.96 -6.55
CA PHE A 343 6.19 -13.34 -6.62
C PHE A 343 7.49 -13.58 -5.85
N HIS A 344 8.34 -12.56 -5.70
CA HIS A 344 9.63 -12.72 -5.06
C HIS A 344 9.55 -12.71 -3.53
N ARG A 345 8.55 -12.02 -2.95
CA ARG A 345 8.29 -12.04 -1.50
C ARG A 345 7.21 -13.07 -1.18
N PRO A 346 7.38 -13.91 -0.15
CA PRO A 346 6.30 -14.79 0.32
C PRO A 346 5.24 -13.93 1.03
N LEU A 347 4.26 -13.42 0.28
CA LEU A 347 3.21 -12.53 0.80
C LEU A 347 2.12 -13.25 1.60
N LYS A 348 2.11 -14.58 1.54
CA LYS A 348 1.18 -15.41 2.32
C LYS A 348 1.57 -15.55 3.79
N GLU A 349 2.81 -15.22 4.15
CA GLU A 349 3.30 -15.27 5.53
C GLU A 349 3.87 -13.90 5.88
N TYR A 350 3.46 -13.35 7.02
CA TYR A 350 4.01 -12.11 7.57
C TYR A 350 4.54 -12.37 8.97
N SER A 351 5.85 -12.24 9.12
CA SER A 351 6.57 -12.41 10.39
C SER A 351 6.98 -11.06 10.96
N PHE A 352 6.65 -10.80 12.22
CA PHE A 352 7.00 -9.56 12.93
C PHE A 352 8.44 -9.56 13.48
N GLU A 353 9.41 -10.22 12.84
CA GLU A 353 10.76 -10.41 13.39
C GLU A 353 11.45 -9.09 13.78
N GLN A 354 11.42 -8.10 12.89
CA GLN A 354 12.02 -6.80 13.17
C GLN A 354 11.32 -6.09 14.32
N VAL A 355 10.00 -6.21 14.42
CA VAL A 355 9.23 -5.64 15.54
C VAL A 355 9.56 -6.36 16.83
N ARG A 356 9.62 -7.71 16.86
CA ARG A 356 10.04 -8.50 18.03
C ARG A 356 11.43 -8.09 18.51
N LEU A 357 12.38 -7.85 17.60
CA LEU A 357 13.75 -7.45 17.95
C LEU A 357 13.87 -6.01 18.44
N GLU A 358 12.99 -5.12 17.97
CA GLU A 358 12.92 -3.73 18.41
C GLU A 358 12.17 -3.58 19.74
N THR A 359 11.01 -4.22 19.89
CA THR A 359 10.13 -4.14 21.07
C THR A 359 10.46 -5.18 22.14
N GLY A 360 11.22 -6.23 21.85
CA GLY A 360 11.46 -7.32 22.81
C GLY A 360 10.21 -8.14 23.17
N ILE A 361 9.06 -7.87 22.53
CA ILE A 361 7.82 -8.62 22.73
C ILE A 361 7.84 -9.81 21.76
N ASN A 362 8.24 -10.98 22.25
CA ASN A 362 8.36 -12.17 21.41
C ASN A 362 7.02 -12.89 21.15
N ASP A 363 5.97 -12.60 21.94
CA ASP A 363 4.66 -13.28 21.88
C ASP A 363 3.73 -12.79 20.75
N ILE A 364 4.24 -11.97 19.83
CA ILE A 364 3.46 -11.53 18.66
C ILE A 364 3.27 -12.74 17.75
N PRO A 365 2.03 -13.16 17.41
CA PRO A 365 1.81 -14.30 16.53
C PRO A 365 2.14 -13.97 15.08
N ASP A 366 2.70 -14.93 14.33
CA ASP A 366 2.82 -14.82 12.88
C ASP A 366 1.44 -14.93 12.23
N VAL A 367 1.24 -14.21 11.13
CA VAL A 367 -0.06 -14.15 10.46
C VAL A 367 0.05 -14.60 9.02
N ASN A 368 -1.03 -15.23 8.54
CA ASN A 368 -1.09 -15.89 7.25
C ASN A 368 -2.12 -15.24 6.30
N ASN A 369 -2.07 -15.64 5.02
CA ASN A 369 -3.11 -15.41 4.00
C ASN A 369 -3.38 -13.91 3.68
N ASP A 370 -4.64 -13.52 3.50
CA ASP A 370 -5.04 -12.17 3.11
C ASP A 370 -4.65 -11.10 4.16
N PHE A 371 -4.55 -11.46 5.43
CA PHE A 371 -4.13 -10.53 6.48
C PHE A 371 -2.63 -10.24 6.42
N ALA A 372 -1.81 -11.27 6.16
CA ALA A 372 -0.39 -11.12 5.90
C ALA A 372 -0.15 -10.20 4.69
N PHE A 373 -0.91 -10.43 3.61
CA PHE A 373 -0.86 -9.60 2.41
C PHE A 373 -1.18 -8.12 2.70
N LEU A 374 -2.26 -7.84 3.45
CA LEU A 374 -2.64 -6.48 3.84
C LEU A 374 -1.55 -5.79 4.68
N LEU A 375 -0.94 -6.51 5.62
CA LEU A 375 0.13 -5.97 6.44
C LEU A 375 1.39 -5.65 5.62
N HIS A 376 1.77 -6.52 4.68
CA HIS A 376 2.85 -6.24 3.73
C HIS A 376 2.58 -4.96 2.91
N LEU A 377 1.35 -4.71 2.48
CA LEU A 377 0.99 -3.48 1.76
C LEU A 377 1.12 -2.22 2.64
N VAL A 378 0.68 -2.31 3.90
CA VAL A 378 0.80 -1.20 4.87
C VAL A 378 2.26 -0.92 5.21
N ASP A 379 3.07 -1.97 5.37
CA ASP A 379 4.49 -1.85 5.71
C ASP A 379 5.28 -1.12 4.61
N GLN A 380 4.89 -1.31 3.34
CA GLN A 380 5.45 -0.56 2.20
C GLN A 380 5.02 0.92 2.17
N TYR A 381 3.92 1.27 2.84
CA TYR A 381 3.49 2.66 2.99
C TYR A 381 4.23 3.35 4.13
N ASP A 382 4.15 2.79 5.34
CA ASP A 382 4.88 3.24 6.52
C ASP A 382 4.91 2.14 7.61
N ALA A 383 6.12 1.71 7.97
CA ALA A 383 6.37 0.69 8.99
C ALA A 383 5.89 1.09 10.41
N LEU A 384 5.60 2.37 10.66
CA LEU A 384 5.04 2.80 11.95
C LEU A 384 3.64 2.21 12.20
N TYR A 385 2.84 2.03 11.14
CA TYR A 385 1.52 1.44 11.26
C TYR A 385 1.60 -0.03 11.68
N SER A 386 2.46 -0.83 11.03
CA SER A 386 2.67 -2.24 11.39
C SER A 386 3.22 -2.37 12.82
N LYS A 387 4.15 -1.50 13.22
CA LYS A 387 4.72 -1.47 14.58
C LYS A 387 3.68 -1.18 15.67
N ARG A 388 2.84 -0.15 15.50
CA ARG A 388 1.78 0.17 16.46
C ARG A 388 0.68 -0.89 16.49
N PHE A 389 0.37 -1.46 15.33
CA PHE A 389 -0.62 -2.51 15.21
C PHE A 389 -0.17 -3.82 15.88
N ALA A 390 1.12 -4.16 15.80
CA ALA A 390 1.70 -5.33 16.45
C ALA A 390 1.50 -5.34 17.98
N VAL A 391 1.50 -4.17 18.62
CA VAL A 391 1.21 -4.05 20.07
C VAL A 391 -0.20 -4.56 20.41
N PHE A 392 -1.17 -4.42 19.52
CA PHE A 392 -2.53 -4.93 19.73
C PHE A 392 -2.70 -6.42 19.40
N LEU A 393 -1.69 -7.05 18.79
CA LEU A 393 -1.70 -8.48 18.50
C LEU A 393 -1.04 -9.31 19.61
N SER A 394 -0.30 -8.68 20.51
CA SER A 394 0.44 -9.35 21.58
C SER A 394 -0.45 -9.64 22.80
N GLU A 395 -0.36 -10.85 23.35
CA GLU A 395 -1.09 -11.25 24.57
C GLU A 395 -0.52 -10.58 25.83
N VAL A 396 0.78 -10.30 25.85
CA VAL A 396 1.45 -9.64 27.00
C VAL A 396 1.01 -8.19 27.15
N SER A 397 0.80 -7.50 26.03
CA SER A 397 0.32 -6.11 26.05
C SER A 397 -1.15 -6.04 26.47
N GLU A 398 -1.96 -7.04 26.11
CA GLU A 398 -3.31 -7.21 26.62
C GLU A 398 -3.33 -7.50 28.13
N SER A 399 -2.45 -8.38 28.63
CA SER A 399 -2.36 -8.65 30.07
C SER A 399 -1.87 -7.43 30.85
N ARG A 400 -0.90 -6.67 30.32
CA ARG A 400 -0.44 -5.40 30.91
C ARG A 400 -1.60 -4.37 30.96
N LEU A 401 -2.39 -4.27 29.89
CA LEU A 401 -3.57 -3.39 29.88
C LEU A 401 -4.60 -3.82 30.94
N HIS A 402 -4.86 -5.13 31.04
CA HIS A 402 -5.77 -5.67 32.06
C HIS A 402 -5.29 -5.34 33.47
N GLN A 403 -4.00 -5.56 33.77
CA GLN A 403 -3.41 -5.22 35.06
C GLN A 403 -3.50 -3.72 35.38
N LEU A 404 -3.26 -2.86 34.40
CA LEU A 404 -3.38 -1.41 34.58
C LEU A 404 -4.83 -0.98 34.83
N ASN A 405 -5.80 -1.56 34.11
CA ASN A 405 -7.22 -1.32 34.35
C ASN A 405 -7.67 -1.85 35.73
N LEU A 406 -7.17 -3.03 36.15
CA LEU A 406 -7.38 -3.57 37.48
C LEU A 406 -6.85 -2.63 38.57
N ASN A 407 -5.62 -2.13 38.42
CA ASN A 407 -5.01 -1.18 39.36
C ASN A 407 -5.81 0.14 39.44
N HIS A 408 -6.37 0.60 38.33
CA HIS A 408 -7.23 1.79 38.29
C HIS A 408 -8.61 1.54 38.93
N GLU A 409 -9.21 0.37 38.73
CA GLU A 409 -10.50 0.00 39.33
C GLU A 409 -10.39 -0.26 40.83
N TRP A 410 -9.29 -0.86 41.29
CA TRP A 410 -9.00 -1.25 42.67
C TRP A 410 -8.01 -0.31 43.33
N THR A 411 -8.52 0.88 43.67
CA THR A 411 -7.77 1.85 44.48
C THR A 411 -7.70 1.42 45.94
N GLU A 412 -6.70 1.91 46.68
CA GLU A 412 -6.48 1.60 48.10
C GLU A 412 -7.76 1.78 48.93
N ARG A 413 -8.57 2.81 48.64
CA ARG A 413 -9.84 3.05 49.33
C ARG A 413 -10.85 1.91 49.17
N LYS A 414 -10.99 1.34 47.97
CA LYS A 414 -11.89 0.21 47.75
C LYS A 414 -11.36 -1.07 48.37
N LEU A 415 -10.04 -1.25 48.34
CA LEU A 415 -9.38 -2.36 49.02
C LEU A 415 -9.62 -2.29 50.52
N HIS A 416 -9.50 -1.11 51.15
CA HIS A 416 -9.80 -0.89 52.58
C HIS A 416 -11.24 -1.29 52.96
N THR A 417 -12.22 -1.07 52.08
CA THR A 417 -13.60 -1.51 52.31
C THR A 417 -13.77 -3.03 52.24
N CYS A 418 -12.86 -3.73 51.57
CA CYS A 418 -12.84 -5.19 51.46
C CYS A 418 -11.97 -5.88 52.53
N LEU A 419 -11.36 -5.11 53.45
CA LEU A 419 -10.68 -5.69 54.61
C LEU A 419 -11.71 -6.19 55.63
N SER A 420 -11.58 -7.44 56.05
CA SER A 420 -12.37 -8.04 57.11
C SER A 420 -11.47 -8.62 58.19
N ARG A 421 -11.94 -8.66 59.45
CA ARG A 421 -11.22 -9.37 60.53
C ARG A 421 -11.67 -10.82 60.56
N ASN A 422 -10.73 -11.75 60.40
CA ASN A 422 -11.00 -13.18 60.54
C ASN A 422 -11.20 -13.58 62.02
N ALA A 423 -11.72 -14.77 62.28
CA ALA A 423 -11.94 -15.37 63.59
C ALA A 423 -10.69 -15.40 64.49
N SER A 424 -9.49 -15.33 63.90
CA SER A 424 -8.20 -15.18 64.62
C SER A 424 -7.74 -13.72 64.81
N ASN A 425 -8.63 -12.74 64.62
CA ASN A 425 -8.40 -11.30 64.77
C ASN A 425 -7.33 -10.69 63.83
N ARG A 426 -7.03 -11.36 62.72
CA ARG A 426 -6.09 -10.90 61.67
C ARG A 426 -6.86 -10.13 60.59
N LEU A 427 -6.21 -9.12 60.02
CA LEU A 427 -6.74 -8.34 58.89
C LEU A 427 -6.61 -9.18 57.60
N GLU A 428 -7.74 -9.66 57.10
CA GLU A 428 -7.85 -10.44 55.87
C GLU A 428 -8.41 -9.62 54.72
N LEU A 429 -7.72 -9.68 53.58
CA LEU A 429 -8.24 -9.16 52.33
C LEU A 429 -8.86 -10.32 51.54
N HIS A 430 -10.18 -10.26 51.34
CA HIS A 430 -10.94 -11.23 50.54
C HIS A 430 -11.10 -10.73 49.11
N LEU A 431 -10.43 -11.39 48.16
CA LEU A 431 -10.51 -11.07 46.74
C LEU A 431 -11.15 -12.24 45.99
N LEU A 432 -12.34 -12.01 45.43
CA LEU A 432 -13.16 -12.99 44.71
C LEU A 432 -13.18 -12.67 43.19
N MET A 433 -12.95 -13.68 42.36
CA MET A 433 -13.13 -13.64 40.89
C MET A 433 -12.37 -12.52 40.16
N LEU A 434 -11.16 -12.16 40.58
CA LEU A 434 -10.33 -11.24 39.80
C LEU A 434 -9.55 -11.94 38.68
N PRO A 435 -9.44 -11.34 37.48
CA PRO A 435 -8.63 -11.88 36.39
C PRO A 435 -7.11 -11.76 36.63
N GLY A 436 -6.69 -11.03 37.68
CA GLY A 436 -5.29 -10.88 38.11
C GLY A 436 -5.20 -10.20 39.47
N LEU A 437 -4.01 -10.12 40.06
CA LEU A 437 -3.80 -9.48 41.37
C LEU A 437 -3.39 -8.01 41.19
N PRO A 438 -4.11 -7.03 41.78
CA PRO A 438 -3.74 -5.63 41.66
C PRO A 438 -2.51 -5.30 42.50
N ASP A 439 -1.61 -4.48 41.96
CA ASP A 439 -0.35 -4.09 42.63
C ASP A 439 -0.61 -3.18 43.85
N THR A 440 -1.77 -2.52 43.90
CA THR A 440 -2.27 -1.72 45.02
C THR A 440 -2.54 -2.55 46.28
N VAL A 441 -2.62 -3.88 46.17
CA VAL A 441 -2.67 -4.78 47.33
C VAL A 441 -1.32 -4.77 48.06
N PHE A 442 -0.21 -4.59 47.34
CA PHE A 442 1.13 -4.62 47.92
C PHE A 442 1.58 -3.29 48.55
N SER A 443 0.82 -2.20 48.37
CA SER A 443 1.03 -0.95 49.11
C SER A 443 0.36 -0.97 50.49
N LEU A 444 -0.56 -1.91 50.74
CA LEU A 444 -1.24 -2.06 52.03
C LEU A 444 -0.35 -2.83 53.02
N LEU A 445 0.45 -2.08 53.77
CA LEU A 445 1.36 -2.60 54.80
C LEU A 445 0.65 -3.27 55.99
N GLU A 446 -0.68 -3.09 56.11
CA GLU A 446 -1.51 -3.52 57.25
C GLU A 446 -2.16 -4.92 57.07
N VAL A 447 -2.01 -5.54 55.91
CA VAL A 447 -2.67 -6.83 55.59
C VAL A 447 -1.80 -8.00 56.05
N GLU A 448 -2.32 -8.81 56.98
CA GLU A 448 -1.60 -9.95 57.58
C GLU A 448 -1.89 -11.29 56.88
N SER A 449 -3.05 -11.42 56.25
CA SER A 449 -3.46 -12.61 55.48
C SER A 449 -4.25 -12.28 54.22
N LEU A 450 -3.89 -12.91 53.10
CA LEU A 450 -4.55 -12.77 51.81
C LEU A 450 -5.32 -14.05 51.48
N LYS A 451 -6.63 -13.91 51.24
CA LYS A 451 -7.48 -15.03 50.81
C LYS A 451 -7.91 -14.79 49.36
N LEU A 452 -7.28 -15.53 48.45
CA LEU A 452 -7.53 -15.47 47.02
C LEU A 452 -8.43 -16.63 46.61
N GLU A 453 -9.63 -16.33 46.11
CA GLU A 453 -10.57 -17.32 45.59
C GLU A 453 -10.81 -17.08 44.09
N GLN A 454 -10.46 -18.09 43.27
CA GLN A 454 -10.71 -18.15 41.81
C GLN A 454 -9.99 -17.09 40.94
N VAL A 455 -8.74 -16.74 41.29
CA VAL A 455 -7.89 -15.86 40.47
C VAL A 455 -7.17 -16.65 39.38
N LYS A 456 -7.26 -16.21 38.12
CA LYS A 456 -6.49 -16.78 36.98
C LYS A 456 -5.14 -16.07 36.85
N ASN A 457 -4.08 -16.80 36.49
CA ASN A 457 -2.71 -16.31 36.25
C ASN A 457 -2.11 -15.45 37.39
N VAL A 458 -1.76 -16.08 38.51
CA VAL A 458 -1.10 -15.40 39.63
C VAL A 458 0.42 -15.41 39.44
N THR A 459 0.99 -14.31 38.98
CA THR A 459 2.42 -13.98 39.18
C THR A 459 2.53 -13.07 40.40
N ILE A 460 3.19 -13.54 41.46
CA ILE A 460 3.44 -12.77 42.67
C ILE A 460 4.68 -11.88 42.43
N PRO A 461 4.55 -10.55 42.31
CA PRO A 461 5.69 -9.67 42.03
C PRO A 461 6.62 -9.55 43.25
N ALA A 462 7.90 -9.23 43.01
CA ALA A 462 8.91 -9.03 44.07
C ALA A 462 8.53 -7.92 45.08
N SER A 463 7.52 -7.11 44.77
CA SER A 463 6.87 -6.11 45.62
C SER A 463 6.35 -6.65 46.95
N VAL A 464 6.15 -7.97 47.10
CA VAL A 464 5.71 -8.60 48.36
C VAL A 464 6.72 -8.39 49.49
N ALA A 465 8.00 -8.16 49.15
CA ALA A 465 9.03 -7.84 50.15
C ALA A 465 8.74 -6.54 50.93
N LYS A 466 7.85 -5.68 50.41
CA LYS A 466 7.42 -4.46 51.11
C LYS A 466 6.32 -4.72 52.15
N LEU A 467 5.59 -5.84 52.11
CA LEU A 467 4.64 -6.18 53.18
C LEU A 467 5.39 -6.54 54.47
N GLY A 468 5.02 -5.92 55.57
CA GLY A 468 5.51 -6.28 56.89
C GLY A 468 5.07 -7.69 57.26
N ARG A 469 5.99 -8.67 57.24
CA ARG A 469 5.83 -10.07 57.70
C ARG A 469 4.44 -10.69 57.40
N PRO A 470 4.17 -11.13 56.16
CA PRO A 470 2.96 -11.91 55.88
C PRO A 470 2.98 -13.21 56.69
N SER A 471 2.01 -13.36 57.61
CA SER A 471 1.96 -14.51 58.53
C SER A 471 1.13 -15.68 57.99
N GLY A 472 0.64 -15.58 56.75
CA GLY A 472 0.01 -16.67 56.01
C GLY A 472 -0.58 -16.21 54.68
N VAL A 473 -0.17 -16.83 53.57
CA VAL A 473 -0.84 -16.69 52.26
C VAL A 473 -1.66 -17.95 52.03
N GLY A 474 -2.99 -17.83 52.06
CA GLY A 474 -3.91 -18.94 51.79
C GLY A 474 -4.43 -18.86 50.35
N ALA A 475 -3.75 -19.51 49.41
CA ALA A 475 -4.24 -19.64 48.04
C ALA A 475 -5.03 -20.94 47.90
N ARG A 476 -6.36 -20.86 47.70
CA ARG A 476 -7.20 -22.03 47.39
C ARG A 476 -7.42 -22.11 45.89
N LEU A 477 -6.49 -22.73 45.18
CA LEU A 477 -6.62 -23.09 43.76
C LEU A 477 -7.31 -24.45 43.66
N LEU A 478 -8.55 -24.49 43.15
CA LEU A 478 -9.15 -25.75 42.69
C LEU A 478 -8.57 -26.08 41.30
N PRO A 479 -8.19 -27.34 41.04
CA PRO A 479 -7.58 -27.72 39.77
C PRO A 479 -8.55 -27.49 38.61
N SER A 480 -7.98 -26.96 37.52
CA SER A 480 -8.61 -26.86 36.20
C SER A 480 -9.20 -28.22 35.81
N GLN A 481 -10.48 -28.21 35.47
CA GLN A 481 -11.22 -29.35 34.97
C GLN A 481 -10.67 -29.73 33.60
N ALA A 482 -9.86 -30.80 33.55
CA ALA A 482 -9.46 -31.44 32.30
C ALA A 482 -10.71 -32.07 31.62
N PRO A 483 -10.77 -32.11 30.28
CA PRO A 483 -11.94 -32.60 29.55
C PRO A 483 -12.14 -34.10 29.78
N ALA A 484 -13.42 -34.48 29.94
CA ALA A 484 -13.86 -35.82 30.24
C ALA A 484 -13.36 -36.87 29.22
N ALA A 485 -12.56 -37.82 29.71
CA ALA A 485 -12.36 -39.10 29.04
C ALA A 485 -13.65 -39.94 29.17
N ARG A 486 -14.18 -40.38 28.03
CA ARG A 486 -15.37 -41.24 27.90
C ARG A 486 -15.01 -42.67 28.37
N PRO A 487 -15.85 -43.36 29.16
CA PRO A 487 -15.54 -44.70 29.66
C PRO A 487 -15.74 -45.76 28.59
N GLU A 488 -14.76 -46.67 28.44
CA GLU A 488 -14.96 -48.00 27.87
C GLU A 488 -15.80 -48.87 28.83
N PRO A 489 -16.76 -49.67 28.32
CA PRO A 489 -17.35 -50.78 29.07
C PRO A 489 -16.67 -52.11 28.72
N LEU A 490 -16.33 -52.88 29.76
CA LEU A 490 -15.79 -54.24 29.67
C LEU A 490 -16.92 -55.28 29.87
N GLN A 491 -16.93 -56.23 28.93
CA GLN A 491 -17.38 -57.63 29.01
C GLN A 491 -18.88 -58.01 28.97
N GLY A 492 -19.24 -58.71 27.89
CA GLY A 492 -20.33 -59.67 27.76
C GLY A 492 -20.13 -60.50 26.47
N GLU A 493 -19.98 -61.81 26.63
CA GLU A 493 -19.55 -62.86 25.68
C GLU A 493 -20.53 -63.21 24.52
N PRO A 494 -20.18 -64.15 23.59
CA PRO A 494 -20.59 -64.15 22.18
C PRO A 494 -21.73 -65.13 21.84
N GLU A 495 -22.47 -64.89 20.76
CA GLU A 495 -23.11 -65.95 19.95
C GLU A 495 -23.36 -65.50 18.49
N GLY A 496 -22.84 -66.29 17.53
CA GLY A 496 -23.61 -66.80 16.38
C GLY A 496 -23.87 -65.92 15.13
N PRO A 497 -23.51 -66.37 13.91
CA PRO A 497 -23.77 -65.66 12.65
C PRO A 497 -25.04 -66.14 11.92
N SER A 498 -25.82 -65.22 11.33
CA SER A 498 -26.79 -65.52 10.25
C SER A 498 -27.06 -64.21 9.47
N SER A 499 -26.63 -64.10 8.20
CA SER A 499 -27.29 -64.55 6.96
C SER A 499 -28.20 -63.48 6.33
N GLY A 500 -27.87 -63.07 5.09
CA GLY A 500 -28.77 -62.46 4.08
C GLY A 500 -29.26 -61.06 4.40
N VAL A 501 -29.24 -60.09 3.49
CA VAL A 501 -29.46 -60.08 2.03
C VAL A 501 -28.69 -58.90 1.43
#